data_AF-A0A6L6FDP2-F1
#
_entry.id   AF-A0A6L6FDP2-F1
#
_cell.length_a   1.000
_cell.length_b   1.000
_cell.length_c   1.000
_cell.angle_alpha   90.00
_cell.angle_beta   90.00
_cell.angle_gamma   90.00
#
_symmetry.space_group_name_H-M   'P 1'
#
loop_
_entity.id
_entity.type
_entity.pdbx_description
1 polymer ?
#
loop_
_entity_poly.entity_id
_entity_poly.type
_entity_poly.pdbx_seq_one_letter_code
_entity_poly.pdbx_strand_id
1 'polypeptide(L)'
;MPTSLTYCYLPDEIQKWPGLPLSLSGEEVMPLDYRAGDTGWLLYGRGLDKARISDFQQRLGIAIVIVSSWRIDDYQVVRIAGSITPRIKKLADESQLDVVPLGKIPRLRSPGILLMDMDSTAIQIECIDEIARLAGVGDQVSEVTERAMQGELDFTESLRARVALLEGADAAILDQVLETLPLMPGLTSLVRKLQAMDWHIAIASGGFTFFADNLRQRLKLVAAVANHLEVKNGKLTGKVKGAIVDAKYKAQTLVKLAEKLNIPMEQTVAIGDGANDLKMLRKAGLGIAYHAKPKVFARAKVGIKHADLMGVLCVLSGGLKHEER
;
A
#
# COMPACT_ATOMS: atom_id res chain seq x y z
N MET A 1 -23.73 21.37 -34.25
CA MET A 1 -23.86 22.24 -33.06
C MET A 1 -22.78 21.84 -32.07
N PRO A 2 -21.93 22.74 -31.58
CA PRO A 2 -20.98 22.40 -30.54
C PRO A 2 -21.75 22.37 -29.22
N THR A 3 -22.20 21.19 -28.79
CA THR A 3 -22.74 21.00 -27.43
C THR A 3 -21.58 21.14 -26.46
N SER A 4 -21.39 22.37 -25.96
CA SER A 4 -20.56 22.67 -24.81
C SER A 4 -21.08 21.89 -23.60
N LEU A 5 -20.41 20.79 -23.25
CA LEU A 5 -20.68 20.03 -22.03
C LEU A 5 -20.12 20.83 -20.86
N THR A 6 -20.96 21.64 -20.22
CA THR A 6 -20.61 22.27 -18.94
C THR A 6 -20.79 21.27 -17.78
N TYR A 7 -20.03 21.44 -16.70
CA TYR A 7 -20.09 20.60 -15.50
C TYR A 7 -21.52 20.36 -14.97
N CYS A 8 -22.39 21.36 -15.10
CA CYS A 8 -23.78 21.30 -14.68
C CYS A 8 -24.54 20.12 -15.31
N TYR A 9 -24.24 19.78 -16.56
CA TYR A 9 -24.95 18.73 -17.32
C TYR A 9 -24.34 17.33 -17.17
N LEU A 10 -23.24 17.18 -16.44
CA LEU A 10 -22.63 15.88 -16.20
C LEU A 10 -23.42 15.06 -15.16
N PRO A 11 -23.51 13.73 -15.33
CA PRO A 11 -24.18 12.86 -14.38
C PRO A 11 -23.46 12.87 -13.02
N ASP A 12 -24.17 12.45 -11.98
CA ASP A 12 -23.61 12.38 -10.63
C ASP A 12 -22.49 11.33 -10.52
N GLU A 13 -22.58 10.25 -11.32
CA GLU A 13 -21.55 9.21 -11.33
C GLU A 13 -20.34 9.62 -12.18
N ILE A 14 -19.25 9.94 -11.50
CA ILE A 14 -18.07 10.56 -12.09
C ILE A 14 -17.36 9.67 -13.12
N GLN A 15 -17.48 8.36 -12.99
CA GLN A 15 -16.91 7.40 -13.94
C GLN A 15 -17.59 7.41 -15.31
N LYS A 16 -18.76 8.05 -15.44
CA LYS A 16 -19.46 8.23 -16.71
C LYS A 16 -19.04 9.52 -17.43
N TRP A 17 -18.21 10.35 -16.80
CA TRP A 17 -17.78 11.62 -17.39
C TRP A 17 -16.90 11.39 -18.62
N PRO A 18 -16.99 12.24 -19.64
CA PRO A 18 -16.10 12.16 -20.79
C PRO A 18 -14.65 12.38 -20.33
N GLY A 19 -13.69 11.66 -20.91
CA GLY A 19 -12.26 11.84 -20.66
C GLY A 19 -11.71 13.12 -21.29
N LEU A 20 -12.16 14.26 -20.80
CA LEU A 20 -11.76 15.61 -21.22
C LEU A 20 -11.44 16.45 -19.98
N PRO A 21 -10.56 17.46 -20.09
CA PRO A 21 -10.38 18.43 -19.01
C PRO A 21 -11.70 19.17 -18.76
N LEU A 22 -12.21 19.06 -17.54
CA LEU A 22 -13.44 19.67 -17.07
C LEU A 22 -13.11 20.66 -15.94
N SER A 23 -13.50 21.92 -16.13
CA SER A 23 -13.50 22.90 -15.06
C SER A 23 -14.80 22.87 -14.30
N LEU A 24 -14.70 22.87 -12.98
CA LEU A 24 -15.86 22.91 -12.09
C LEU A 24 -16.32 24.32 -11.75
N SER A 25 -15.70 25.37 -12.31
CA SER A 25 -16.10 26.77 -12.10
C SER A 25 -17.30 27.21 -12.95
N GLY A 26 -17.81 26.36 -13.85
CA GLY A 26 -18.95 26.68 -14.72
C GLY A 26 -18.60 27.53 -15.95
N GLU A 27 -17.38 28.04 -16.05
CA GLU A 27 -16.86 28.68 -17.25
C GLU A 27 -16.27 27.64 -18.21
N GLU A 28 -16.46 27.83 -19.52
CA GLU A 28 -15.74 27.08 -20.55
C GLU A 28 -14.25 27.30 -20.34
N VAL A 29 -13.59 26.33 -19.71
CA VAL A 29 -12.13 26.27 -19.82
C VAL A 29 -11.87 25.73 -21.22
N MET A 30 -11.55 26.67 -22.11
CA MET A 30 -11.01 26.40 -23.44
C MET A 30 -9.95 25.29 -23.37
N PRO A 31 -9.77 24.52 -24.46
CA PRO A 31 -8.72 23.54 -24.56
C PRO A 31 -7.39 24.30 -24.55
N LEU A 32 -6.85 24.55 -23.36
CA LEU A 32 -5.40 24.62 -23.24
C LEU A 32 -4.91 23.34 -23.91
N ASP A 33 -3.88 23.46 -24.75
CA ASP A 33 -3.04 22.37 -25.25
C ASP A 33 -2.40 21.62 -24.08
N TYR A 34 -3.23 21.08 -23.20
CA TYR A 34 -2.89 20.47 -21.95
C TYR A 34 -2.61 19.02 -22.30
N ARG A 35 -1.45 18.83 -22.93
CA ARG A 35 -0.69 17.59 -22.76
C ARG A 35 -0.33 17.50 -21.27
N ALA A 36 -1.32 17.23 -20.40
CA ALA A 36 -1.08 16.63 -19.11
C ALA A 36 -0.44 15.28 -19.43
N GLY A 37 0.88 15.25 -19.63
CA GLY A 37 1.64 14.04 -19.87
C GLY A 37 1.55 13.15 -18.64
N ASP A 38 2.63 13.04 -17.88
CA ASP A 38 2.63 12.26 -16.62
C ASP A 38 2.43 13.16 -15.38
N THR A 39 1.85 14.36 -15.55
CA THR A 39 1.69 15.37 -14.50
C THR A 39 0.28 15.42 -13.92
N GLY A 40 0.14 15.97 -12.71
CA GLY A 40 -1.12 16.05 -11.98
C GLY A 40 -1.09 15.24 -10.68
N TRP A 41 -2.26 14.91 -10.19
CA TRP A 41 -2.45 14.10 -9.00
C TRP A 41 -3.78 13.36 -9.05
N LEU A 42 -3.91 12.30 -8.26
CA LEU A 42 -5.14 11.56 -8.10
C LEU A 42 -5.83 11.95 -6.79
N LEU A 43 -7.15 12.04 -6.84
CA LEU A 43 -8.05 12.01 -5.69
C LEU A 43 -8.92 10.76 -5.85
N TYR A 44 -8.99 9.91 -4.82
CA TYR A 44 -9.79 8.70 -4.89
C TYR A 44 -10.37 8.29 -3.55
N GLY A 45 -11.46 7.54 -3.61
CA GLY A 45 -12.14 7.00 -2.45
C GLY A 45 -13.47 6.37 -2.85
N ARG A 46 -14.09 5.69 -1.89
CA ARG A 46 -15.43 5.11 -2.06
C ARG A 46 -16.49 6.20 -1.97
N GLY A 47 -17.49 6.11 -2.84
CA GLY A 47 -18.60 7.06 -2.91
C GLY A 47 -18.13 8.47 -3.27
N LEU A 48 -17.02 8.63 -3.99
CA LEU A 48 -16.60 9.93 -4.51
C LEU A 48 -17.45 10.23 -5.75
N ASP A 49 -18.42 11.12 -5.58
CA ASP A 49 -19.39 11.52 -6.60
C ASP A 49 -19.29 13.01 -6.93
N LYS A 50 -20.16 13.48 -7.84
CA LYS A 50 -20.21 14.88 -8.24
C LYS A 50 -20.36 15.84 -7.05
N ALA A 51 -21.21 15.51 -6.09
CA ALA A 51 -21.50 16.34 -4.92
C ALA A 51 -20.28 16.47 -4.00
N ARG A 52 -19.60 15.36 -3.69
CA ARG A 52 -18.39 15.38 -2.85
C ARG A 52 -17.21 16.07 -3.51
N ILE A 53 -17.07 15.95 -4.84
CA ILE A 53 -16.06 16.71 -5.58
C ILE A 53 -16.37 18.21 -5.54
N SER A 54 -17.64 18.61 -5.69
CA SER A 54 -18.07 20.00 -5.53
C SER A 54 -17.78 20.54 -4.13
N ASP A 55 -18.14 19.81 -3.07
CA ASP A 55 -17.83 20.18 -1.69
C ASP A 55 -16.32 20.31 -1.46
N PHE A 56 -15.55 19.35 -1.97
CA PHE A 56 -14.10 19.37 -1.89
C PHE A 56 -13.53 20.64 -2.54
N GLN A 57 -13.98 20.98 -3.75
CA GLN A 57 -13.55 22.21 -4.42
C GLN A 57 -13.95 23.46 -3.61
N GLN A 58 -15.20 23.53 -3.16
CA GLN A 58 -15.72 24.68 -2.42
C GLN A 58 -14.92 24.94 -1.14
N ARG A 59 -14.63 23.88 -0.36
CA ARG A 59 -13.80 23.97 0.85
C ARG A 59 -12.34 24.28 0.54
N LEU A 60 -11.83 23.83 -0.60
CA LEU A 60 -10.49 24.18 -1.05
C LEU A 60 -10.38 25.67 -1.43
N GLY A 61 -11.46 26.28 -1.93
CA GLY A 61 -11.55 27.69 -2.28
C GLY A 61 -10.76 28.08 -3.53
N ILE A 62 -10.39 27.10 -4.35
CA ILE A 62 -9.75 27.29 -5.66
C ILE A 62 -10.41 26.36 -6.67
N ALA A 63 -10.45 26.78 -7.94
CA ALA A 63 -10.91 25.92 -9.02
C ALA A 63 -9.98 24.70 -9.20
N ILE A 64 -10.55 23.51 -9.35
CA ILE A 64 -9.85 22.30 -9.75
C ILE A 64 -10.22 21.94 -11.19
N VAL A 65 -9.23 21.47 -11.94
CA VAL A 65 -9.41 21.00 -13.33
C VAL A 65 -9.29 19.50 -13.34
N ILE A 66 -10.41 18.82 -13.58
CA ILE A 66 -10.48 17.37 -13.65
C ILE A 66 -10.07 16.93 -15.05
N VAL A 67 -9.02 16.13 -15.16
CA VAL A 67 -8.48 15.64 -16.44
C VAL A 67 -9.25 14.41 -16.91
N SER A 68 -9.52 13.49 -15.99
CA SER A 68 -10.25 12.25 -16.26
C SER A 68 -10.75 11.65 -14.95
N SER A 69 -11.75 10.77 -15.05
CA SER A 69 -12.28 10.02 -13.93
C SER A 69 -12.65 8.60 -14.37
N TRP A 70 -12.45 7.64 -13.49
CA TRP A 70 -12.73 6.22 -13.75
C TRP A 70 -13.02 5.49 -12.45
N ARG A 71 -13.23 4.17 -12.55
CA ARG A 71 -13.59 3.32 -11.42
C ARG A 71 -12.67 2.11 -11.33
N ILE A 72 -12.25 1.77 -10.12
CA ILE A 72 -11.55 0.53 -9.77
C ILE A 72 -12.41 -0.19 -8.73
N ASP A 73 -13.15 -1.22 -9.15
CA ASP A 73 -14.19 -1.86 -8.34
C ASP A 73 -15.18 -0.85 -7.74
N ASP A 74 -15.14 -0.64 -6.44
CA ASP A 74 -16.00 0.28 -5.67
C ASP A 74 -15.34 1.65 -5.42
N TYR A 75 -14.07 1.83 -5.81
CA TYR A 75 -13.37 3.12 -5.74
C TYR A 75 -13.62 3.95 -6.98
N GLN A 76 -13.90 5.24 -6.78
CA GLN A 76 -13.89 6.23 -7.84
C GLN A 76 -12.56 6.99 -7.77
N VAL A 77 -11.94 7.17 -8.92
CA VAL A 77 -10.62 7.80 -9.06
C VAL A 77 -10.76 8.98 -10.00
N VAL A 78 -10.17 10.10 -9.62
CA VAL A 78 -10.16 11.34 -10.40
C VAL A 78 -8.74 11.81 -10.57
N ARG A 79 -8.33 12.04 -11.81
CA ARG A 79 -7.10 12.75 -12.12
C ARG A 79 -7.36 14.24 -12.18
N ILE A 80 -6.58 15.00 -11.44
CA ILE A 80 -6.69 16.45 -11.33
C ILE A 80 -5.37 17.08 -11.76
N ALA A 81 -5.45 18.19 -12.50
CA ALA A 81 -4.28 18.94 -12.95
C ALA A 81 -3.59 19.70 -11.80
N GLY A 82 -2.35 20.11 -12.03
CA GLY A 82 -1.55 20.87 -11.05
C GLY A 82 -0.81 20.00 -10.03
N SER A 83 -0.52 20.55 -8.86
CA SER A 83 0.29 19.91 -7.82
C SER A 83 -0.46 19.83 -6.48
N ILE A 84 -0.12 18.81 -5.69
CA ILE A 84 -0.68 18.63 -4.36
C ILE A 84 -0.08 19.65 -3.39
N THR A 85 -0.93 20.41 -2.71
CA THR A 85 -0.56 21.32 -1.62
C THR A 85 -0.85 20.69 -0.25
N PRO A 86 -0.26 21.19 0.85
CA PRO A 86 -0.60 20.74 2.20
C PRO A 86 -2.11 20.88 2.52
N ARG A 87 -2.76 21.93 1.99
CA ARG A 87 -4.21 22.13 2.16
C ARG A 87 -5.01 21.03 1.47
N ILE A 88 -4.62 20.61 0.25
CA ILE A 88 -5.26 19.48 -0.46
C ILE A 88 -5.13 18.19 0.36
N LYS A 89 -3.93 17.88 0.87
CA LYS A 89 -3.72 16.68 1.70
C LYS A 89 -4.60 16.67 2.94
N LYS A 90 -4.63 17.80 3.66
CA LYS A 90 -5.46 17.95 4.87
C LYS A 90 -6.94 17.79 4.57
N LEU A 91 -7.43 18.43 3.51
CA LEU A 91 -8.84 18.37 3.12
C LEU A 91 -9.26 16.96 2.67
N ALA A 92 -8.38 16.25 1.97
CA ALA A 92 -8.62 14.86 1.57
C ALA A 92 -8.77 13.96 2.80
N ASP A 93 -7.86 14.10 3.77
CA ASP A 93 -7.89 13.37 5.04
C ASP A 93 -9.18 13.63 5.83
N GLU A 94 -9.57 14.90 5.98
CA GLU A 94 -10.85 15.28 6.59
C GLU A 94 -12.07 14.69 5.87
N SER A 95 -11.95 14.43 4.57
CA SER A 95 -13.02 13.89 3.72
C SER A 95 -12.96 12.37 3.57
N GLN A 96 -12.03 11.69 4.27
CA GLN A 96 -11.76 10.26 4.14
C GLN A 96 -11.46 9.83 2.70
N LEU A 97 -10.65 10.64 2.01
CA LEU A 97 -10.19 10.42 0.64
C LEU A 97 -8.66 10.37 0.62
N ASP A 98 -8.11 9.64 -0.34
CA ASP A 98 -6.67 9.59 -0.55
C ASP A 98 -6.24 10.47 -1.73
N VAL A 99 -5.05 11.05 -1.61
CA VAL A 99 -4.42 11.84 -2.67
C VAL A 99 -3.00 11.40 -2.95
N VAL A 100 -2.67 11.22 -4.22
CA VAL A 100 -1.32 10.80 -4.64
C VAL A 100 -0.81 11.64 -5.81
N PRO A 101 0.45 12.09 -5.80
CA PRO A 101 1.01 12.81 -6.94
C PRO A 101 1.18 11.84 -8.11
N LEU A 102 0.88 12.30 -9.33
CA LEU A 102 1.31 11.59 -10.53
C LEU A 102 2.79 11.86 -10.79
N GLY A 103 3.45 10.91 -11.45
CA GLY A 103 4.87 10.95 -11.73
C GLY A 103 5.35 9.61 -12.26
N LYS A 104 6.52 9.14 -11.79
CA LYS A 104 7.07 7.82 -12.15
C LYS A 104 6.28 6.68 -11.49
N ILE A 105 5.07 6.44 -11.99
CA ILE A 105 4.23 5.31 -11.61
C ILE A 105 4.53 4.15 -12.57
N PRO A 106 4.76 2.93 -12.07
CA PRO A 106 4.86 1.73 -12.90
C PRO A 106 3.67 1.56 -13.85
N ARG A 107 3.90 0.92 -14.98
CA ARG A 107 2.89 0.79 -16.03
C ARG A 107 2.12 -0.50 -15.78
N LEU A 108 0.85 -0.37 -15.43
CA LEU A 108 0.02 -1.51 -15.08
C LEU A 108 -0.11 -2.56 -16.21
N ARG A 109 -0.05 -2.13 -17.48
CA ARG A 109 -0.07 -3.00 -18.68
C ARG A 109 1.30 -3.64 -19.00
N SER A 110 2.31 -3.46 -18.16
CA SER A 110 3.63 -4.06 -18.32
C SER A 110 3.91 -4.99 -17.14
N PRO A 111 4.68 -6.08 -17.32
CA PRO A 111 5.08 -6.94 -16.21
C PRO A 111 5.78 -6.12 -15.13
N GLY A 112 5.39 -6.36 -13.88
CA GLY A 112 5.92 -5.69 -12.71
C GLY A 112 6.03 -6.62 -11.52
N ILE A 113 6.57 -6.11 -10.41
CA ILE A 113 6.58 -6.84 -9.14
C ILE A 113 6.09 -5.96 -8.00
N LEU A 114 5.18 -6.49 -7.19
CA LEU A 114 4.78 -5.93 -5.91
C LEU A 114 5.43 -6.72 -4.77
N LEU A 115 6.26 -6.07 -3.97
CA LEU A 115 6.79 -6.61 -2.72
C LEU A 115 6.07 -5.96 -1.53
N MET A 116 5.51 -6.77 -0.64
CA MET A 116 4.72 -6.29 0.49
C MET A 116 5.38 -6.68 1.81
N ASP A 117 5.27 -5.82 2.82
CA ASP A 117 5.34 -6.33 4.19
C ASP A 117 4.13 -7.25 4.50
N MET A 118 4.24 -8.04 5.56
CA MET A 118 3.19 -8.95 6.02
C MET A 118 2.41 -8.36 7.17
N ASP A 119 3.02 -8.27 8.36
CA ASP A 119 2.40 -7.72 9.57
C ASP A 119 1.95 -6.28 9.31
N SER A 120 0.75 -5.92 9.79
CA SER A 120 0.12 -4.59 9.58
C SER A 120 0.00 -4.11 8.12
N THR A 121 0.23 -4.98 7.12
CA THR A 121 0.19 -4.64 5.69
C THR A 121 -0.57 -5.69 4.87
N ALA A 122 -0.09 -6.93 4.76
CA ALA A 122 -0.84 -8.01 4.13
C ALA A 122 -1.84 -8.66 5.12
N ILE A 123 -1.55 -8.62 6.41
CA ILE A 123 -2.44 -9.08 7.49
C ILE A 123 -2.67 -7.94 8.47
N GLN A 124 -3.78 -8.01 9.22
CA GLN A 124 -4.19 -6.92 10.11
C GLN A 124 -3.52 -6.95 11.50
N ILE A 125 -2.80 -8.02 11.82
CA ILE A 125 -2.18 -8.22 13.13
C ILE A 125 -0.66 -8.22 13.02
N GLU A 126 -0.01 -8.01 14.16
CA GLU A 126 1.39 -8.35 14.38
C GLU A 126 1.46 -9.81 14.86
N CYS A 127 2.00 -10.72 14.04
CA CYS A 127 2.04 -12.14 14.37
C CYS A 127 2.68 -12.43 15.74
N ILE A 128 3.75 -11.71 16.09
CA ILE A 128 4.48 -11.94 17.35
C ILE A 128 3.65 -11.59 18.59
N ASP A 129 2.83 -10.55 18.51
CA ASP A 129 1.99 -10.10 19.63
C ASP A 129 0.89 -11.12 19.91
N GLU A 130 0.30 -11.69 18.85
CA GLU A 130 -0.72 -12.72 18.99
C GLU A 130 -0.16 -14.05 19.51
N ILE A 131 1.04 -14.45 19.07
CA ILE A 131 1.76 -15.60 19.63
C ILE A 131 2.06 -15.35 21.12
N ALA A 132 2.54 -14.16 21.47
CA ALA A 132 2.88 -13.80 22.85
C ALA A 132 1.65 -13.81 23.77
N ARG A 133 0.51 -13.33 23.27
CA ARG A 133 -0.78 -13.36 23.97
C ARG A 133 -1.20 -14.80 24.28
N LEU A 134 -1.15 -15.69 23.30
CA LEU A 134 -1.50 -17.11 23.48
C LEU A 134 -0.47 -17.87 24.34
N ALA A 135 0.79 -17.45 24.33
CA ALA A 135 1.85 -18.00 25.18
C ALA A 135 1.84 -17.45 26.62
N GLY A 136 0.98 -16.47 26.93
CA GLY A 136 0.88 -15.88 28.27
C GLY A 136 1.99 -14.88 28.62
N VAL A 137 2.73 -14.39 27.63
CA VAL A 137 3.86 -13.45 27.78
C VAL A 137 3.66 -12.13 27.03
N GLY A 138 2.41 -11.80 26.70
CA GLY A 138 2.04 -10.61 25.93
C GLY A 138 2.56 -9.30 26.54
N ASP A 139 2.40 -9.12 27.85
CA ASP A 139 2.84 -7.90 28.55
C ASP A 139 4.36 -7.70 28.45
N GLN A 140 5.13 -8.79 28.58
CA GLN A 140 6.59 -8.76 28.49
C GLN A 140 7.05 -8.41 27.07
N VAL A 141 6.37 -8.95 26.05
CA VAL A 141 6.67 -8.63 24.64
C VAL A 141 6.31 -7.18 24.32
N SER A 142 5.23 -6.65 24.90
CA SER A 142 4.85 -5.25 24.78
C SER A 142 5.91 -4.31 25.37
N GLU A 143 6.44 -4.62 26.56
CA GLU A 143 7.50 -3.83 27.20
C GLU A 143 8.77 -3.75 26.32
N VAL A 144 9.20 -4.88 25.74
CA VAL A 144 10.35 -4.90 24.82
C VAL A 144 10.06 -4.12 23.53
N THR A 145 8.82 -4.16 23.03
CA THR A 145 8.40 -3.40 21.84
C THR A 145 8.44 -1.90 22.10
N GLU A 146 7.99 -1.46 23.27
CA GLU A 146 8.01 -0.05 23.66
C GLU A 146 9.44 0.50 23.73
N ARG A 147 10.36 -0.24 24.35
CA ARG A 147 11.79 0.11 24.40
C ARG A 147 12.42 0.21 23.01
N ALA A 148 12.06 -0.68 22.10
CA ALA A 148 12.50 -0.61 20.70
C ALA A 148 11.94 0.62 19.97
N MET A 149 10.67 0.99 20.23
CA MET A 149 10.05 2.20 19.67
C MET A 149 10.67 3.50 20.22
N GLN A 150 11.18 3.47 21.45
CA GLN A 150 11.97 4.55 22.05
C GLN A 150 13.41 4.63 21.50
N GLY A 151 13.83 3.63 20.71
CA GLY A 151 15.15 3.56 20.09
C GLY A 151 16.24 2.97 20.99
N GLU A 152 15.87 2.35 22.11
CA GLU A 152 16.81 1.69 23.02
C GLU A 152 17.38 0.38 22.45
N LEU A 153 16.61 -0.29 21.59
CA LEU A 153 16.96 -1.55 20.95
C LEU A 153 16.88 -1.38 19.44
N ASP A 154 17.87 -1.91 18.73
CA ASP A 154 17.75 -2.06 17.28
C ASP A 154 16.70 -3.12 16.92
N PHE A 155 16.33 -3.20 15.64
CA PHE A 155 15.30 -4.15 15.18
C PHE A 155 15.68 -5.62 15.47
N THR A 156 16.95 -5.97 15.32
CA THR A 156 17.43 -7.34 15.51
C THR A 156 17.45 -7.71 16.99
N GLU A 157 17.92 -6.81 17.83
CA GLU A 157 17.91 -6.94 19.29
C GLU A 157 16.48 -7.06 19.82
N SER A 158 15.59 -6.17 19.39
CA SER A 158 14.17 -6.21 19.74
C SER A 158 13.49 -7.50 19.31
N LEU A 159 13.72 -7.96 18.08
CA LEU A 159 13.14 -9.23 17.61
C LEU A 159 13.64 -10.42 18.43
N ARG A 160 14.96 -10.51 18.69
CA ARG A 160 15.53 -11.61 19.47
C ARG A 160 15.02 -11.59 20.91
N ALA A 161 14.94 -10.43 21.53
CA ALA A 161 14.42 -10.28 22.90
C ALA A 161 12.95 -10.70 22.99
N ARG A 162 12.09 -10.27 22.04
CA ARG A 162 10.68 -10.69 22.01
C ARG A 162 10.52 -12.18 21.75
N VAL A 163 11.32 -12.74 20.85
CA VAL A 163 11.28 -14.19 20.55
C VAL A 163 11.79 -15.01 21.72
N ALA A 164 12.80 -14.55 22.47
CA ALA A 164 13.31 -15.25 23.65
C ALA A 164 12.24 -15.46 24.73
N LEU A 165 11.31 -14.50 24.89
CA LEU A 165 10.19 -14.61 25.82
C LEU A 165 9.22 -15.75 25.46
N LEU A 166 9.24 -16.24 24.22
CA LEU A 166 8.39 -17.34 23.75
C LEU A 166 8.99 -18.72 24.05
N GLU A 167 10.16 -18.81 24.70
CA GLU A 167 10.82 -20.09 24.99
C GLU A 167 9.93 -21.02 25.81
N GLY A 168 9.80 -22.26 25.35
CA GLY A 168 9.03 -23.32 26.02
C GLY A 168 7.53 -23.32 25.69
N ALA A 169 7.02 -22.31 24.98
CA ALA A 169 5.64 -22.27 24.49
C ALA A 169 5.38 -23.41 23.48
N ASP A 170 4.15 -23.92 23.47
CA ASP A 170 3.72 -24.96 22.53
C ASP A 170 3.68 -24.41 21.10
N ALA A 171 4.30 -25.10 20.16
CA ALA A 171 4.32 -24.70 18.76
C ALA A 171 2.94 -24.76 18.09
N ALA A 172 1.99 -25.52 18.65
CA ALA A 172 0.59 -25.55 18.18
C ALA A 172 -0.11 -24.17 18.27
N ILE A 173 0.44 -23.23 19.04
CA ILE A 173 -0.03 -21.83 19.05
C ILE A 173 0.08 -21.22 17.65
N LEU A 174 1.10 -21.59 16.87
CA LEU A 174 1.28 -21.06 15.50
C LEU A 174 0.11 -21.43 14.60
N ASP A 175 -0.39 -22.67 14.71
CA ASP A 175 -1.56 -23.13 13.98
C ASP A 175 -2.83 -22.37 14.40
N GLN A 176 -3.02 -22.12 15.71
CA GLN A 176 -4.15 -21.35 16.23
C GLN A 176 -4.18 -19.92 15.67
N VAL A 177 -3.02 -19.24 15.64
CA VAL A 177 -2.92 -17.89 15.05
C VAL A 177 -3.22 -17.94 13.54
N LEU A 178 -2.78 -19.00 12.87
CA LEU A 178 -2.95 -19.15 11.42
C LEU A 178 -4.41 -19.38 11.02
N GLU A 179 -5.16 -20.16 11.80
CA GLU A 179 -6.58 -20.46 11.55
C GLU A 179 -7.45 -19.20 11.51
N THR A 180 -7.15 -18.23 12.37
CA THR A 180 -7.90 -16.98 12.48
C THR A 180 -7.21 -15.80 11.81
N LEU A 181 -6.15 -16.01 11.02
CA LEU A 181 -5.29 -14.96 10.49
C LEU A 181 -6.07 -13.96 9.62
N PRO A 182 -6.29 -12.72 10.10
CA PRO A 182 -7.10 -11.75 9.38
C PRO A 182 -6.29 -11.13 8.25
N LEU A 183 -6.66 -11.46 7.00
CA LEU A 183 -6.08 -10.79 5.84
C LEU A 183 -6.46 -9.31 5.81
N MET A 184 -5.55 -8.47 5.35
CA MET A 184 -5.83 -7.06 5.13
C MET A 184 -6.95 -6.91 4.08
N PRO A 185 -7.96 -6.05 4.30
CA PRO A 185 -9.00 -5.80 3.32
C PRO A 185 -8.41 -5.44 1.95
N GLY A 186 -9.03 -5.98 0.89
CA GLY A 186 -8.54 -5.81 -0.48
C GLY A 186 -7.38 -6.73 -0.90
N LEU A 187 -6.65 -7.40 0.01
CA LEU A 187 -5.47 -8.20 -0.34
C LEU A 187 -5.74 -9.22 -1.46
N THR A 188 -6.73 -10.09 -1.26
CA THR A 188 -7.04 -11.16 -2.22
C THR A 188 -7.46 -10.60 -3.58
N SER A 189 -8.20 -9.47 -3.59
CA SER A 189 -8.61 -8.83 -4.85
C SER A 189 -7.42 -8.19 -5.57
N LEU A 190 -6.56 -7.48 -4.83
CA LEU A 190 -5.34 -6.87 -5.34
C LEU A 190 -4.43 -7.91 -5.97
N VAL A 191 -4.09 -8.98 -5.22
CA VAL A 191 -3.20 -10.05 -5.69
C VAL A 191 -3.74 -10.67 -6.97
N ARG A 192 -5.02 -11.07 -6.98
CA ARG A 192 -5.65 -11.70 -8.14
C ARG A 192 -5.62 -10.79 -9.38
N LYS A 193 -5.92 -9.50 -9.23
CA LYS A 193 -5.97 -8.56 -10.36
C LYS A 193 -4.59 -8.27 -10.91
N LEU A 194 -3.59 -8.07 -10.05
CA LEU A 194 -2.21 -7.84 -10.46
C LEU A 194 -1.65 -9.10 -11.16
N GLN A 195 -1.86 -10.28 -10.60
CA GLN A 195 -1.45 -11.54 -11.25
C GLN A 195 -2.10 -11.73 -12.63
N ALA A 196 -3.37 -11.33 -12.80
CA ALA A 196 -4.04 -11.35 -14.10
C ALA A 196 -3.49 -10.33 -15.12
N MET A 197 -2.63 -9.39 -14.68
CA MET A 197 -1.95 -8.39 -15.50
C MET A 197 -0.44 -8.70 -15.63
N ASP A 198 -0.03 -9.95 -15.39
CA ASP A 198 1.37 -10.41 -15.42
C ASP A 198 2.28 -9.75 -14.38
N TRP A 199 1.72 -9.32 -13.25
CA TRP A 199 2.52 -8.87 -12.11
C TRP A 199 2.85 -10.02 -11.17
N HIS A 200 4.11 -10.06 -10.76
CA HIS A 200 4.57 -10.93 -9.69
C HIS A 200 4.31 -10.31 -8.33
N ILE A 201 3.89 -11.12 -7.37
CA ILE A 201 3.64 -10.67 -5.99
C ILE A 201 4.52 -11.46 -5.04
N ALA A 202 5.15 -10.78 -4.09
CA ALA A 202 5.99 -11.39 -3.06
C ALA A 202 5.81 -10.71 -1.69
N ILE A 203 6.22 -11.41 -0.64
CA ILE A 203 6.29 -10.90 0.74
C ILE A 203 7.74 -10.82 1.21
N ALA A 204 8.10 -9.74 1.90
CA ALA A 204 9.33 -9.63 2.68
C ALA A 204 9.00 -9.06 4.06
N SER A 205 9.06 -9.89 5.09
CA SER A 205 8.55 -9.56 6.42
C SER A 205 9.55 -9.76 7.54
N GLY A 206 9.45 -8.92 8.57
CA GLY A 206 10.12 -9.12 9.85
C GLY A 206 9.45 -10.17 10.75
N GLY A 207 8.26 -10.66 10.39
CA GLY A 207 7.55 -11.75 11.04
C GLY A 207 8.14 -13.13 10.73
N PHE A 208 7.31 -14.17 10.73
CA PHE A 208 7.79 -15.56 10.67
C PHE A 208 7.43 -16.31 9.39
N THR A 209 8.36 -17.17 8.94
CA THR A 209 8.24 -18.03 7.74
C THR A 209 6.98 -18.89 7.76
N PHE A 210 6.55 -19.38 8.92
CA PHE A 210 5.33 -20.17 9.07
C PHE A 210 4.10 -19.48 8.45
N PHE A 211 3.86 -18.21 8.79
CA PHE A 211 2.74 -17.43 8.26
C PHE A 211 3.00 -16.95 6.84
N ALA A 212 4.23 -16.49 6.55
CA ALA A 212 4.59 -15.97 5.23
C ALA A 212 4.51 -17.05 4.13
N ASP A 213 4.93 -18.29 4.43
CA ASP A 213 4.83 -19.42 3.51
C ASP A 213 3.38 -19.89 3.32
N ASN A 214 2.55 -19.82 4.36
CA ASN A 214 1.12 -20.08 4.22
C ASN A 214 0.47 -19.07 3.25
N LEU A 215 0.74 -17.77 3.44
CA LEU A 215 0.24 -16.73 2.53
C LEU A 215 0.78 -16.94 1.11
N ARG A 216 2.06 -17.31 0.96
CA ARG A 216 2.67 -17.65 -0.34
C ARG A 216 1.89 -18.74 -1.06
N GLN A 217 1.57 -19.83 -0.38
CA GLN A 217 0.83 -20.95 -0.95
C GLN A 217 -0.62 -20.57 -1.27
N ARG A 218 -1.32 -19.95 -0.29
CA ARG A 218 -2.72 -19.55 -0.41
C ARG A 218 -2.96 -18.56 -1.56
N LEU A 219 -2.04 -17.63 -1.76
CA LEU A 219 -2.15 -16.54 -2.73
C LEU A 219 -1.28 -16.73 -3.98
N LYS A 220 -0.59 -17.87 -4.10
CA LYS A 220 0.30 -18.22 -5.22
C LYS A 220 1.38 -17.14 -5.47
N LEU A 221 1.99 -16.66 -4.39
CA LEU A 221 3.04 -15.64 -4.47
C LEU A 221 4.35 -16.26 -5.00
N VAL A 222 5.13 -15.47 -5.75
CA VAL A 222 6.39 -15.98 -6.34
C VAL A 222 7.49 -16.19 -5.30
N ALA A 223 7.40 -15.48 -4.17
CA ALA A 223 8.32 -15.59 -3.05
C ALA A 223 7.67 -15.08 -1.76
N ALA A 224 8.12 -15.64 -0.64
CA ALA A 224 7.91 -15.09 0.69
C ALA A 224 9.21 -15.25 1.46
N VAL A 225 9.69 -14.17 2.07
CA VAL A 225 10.88 -14.19 2.92
C VAL A 225 10.55 -13.59 4.27
N ALA A 226 10.88 -14.31 5.34
CA ALA A 226 10.60 -13.95 6.70
C ALA A 226 11.61 -14.62 7.65
N ASN A 227 11.53 -14.33 8.95
CA ASN A 227 12.39 -14.94 9.97
C ASN A 227 11.96 -16.36 10.29
N HIS A 228 12.90 -17.25 10.61
CA HIS A 228 12.57 -18.64 10.96
C HIS A 228 12.56 -18.83 12.47
N LEU A 229 11.37 -19.01 13.05
CA LEU A 229 11.19 -19.35 14.46
C LEU A 229 11.61 -20.81 14.69
N GLU A 230 12.56 -21.06 15.59
CA GLU A 230 13.03 -22.41 15.86
C GLU A 230 12.04 -23.18 16.73
N VAL A 231 11.64 -24.35 16.24
CA VAL A 231 10.83 -25.34 16.95
C VAL A 231 11.65 -26.60 17.20
N LYS A 232 11.61 -27.13 18.42
CA LYS A 232 12.17 -28.45 18.79
C LYS A 232 11.21 -29.19 19.71
N ASN A 233 10.98 -30.47 19.44
CA ASN A 233 10.11 -31.33 20.25
C ASN A 233 8.71 -30.72 20.48
N GLY A 234 8.13 -30.09 19.45
CA GLY A 234 6.82 -29.44 19.54
C GLY A 234 6.80 -28.12 20.32
N LYS A 235 7.95 -27.56 20.70
CA LYS A 235 8.03 -26.30 21.47
C LYS A 235 8.89 -25.25 20.79
N LEU A 236 8.55 -23.99 21.00
CA LEU A 236 9.36 -22.84 20.60
C LEU A 236 10.62 -22.79 21.46
N THR A 237 11.80 -22.62 20.83
CA THR A 237 13.08 -22.58 21.58
C THR A 237 13.49 -21.16 22.00
N GLY A 238 12.67 -20.17 21.69
CA GLY A 238 13.00 -18.76 21.91
C GLY A 238 14.10 -18.22 20.99
N LYS A 239 14.37 -18.89 19.85
CA LYS A 239 15.44 -18.50 18.93
C LYS A 239 14.94 -18.31 17.49
N VAL A 240 15.58 -17.40 16.78
CA VAL A 240 15.41 -17.21 15.33
C VAL A 240 16.62 -17.82 14.60
N LYS A 241 16.38 -18.68 13.61
CA LYS A 241 17.46 -19.25 12.78
C LYS A 241 17.80 -18.36 11.59
N GLY A 242 19.06 -18.47 11.17
CA GLY A 242 19.54 -17.88 9.92
C GLY A 242 19.69 -16.36 9.97
N ALA A 243 19.67 -15.76 8.79
CA ALA A 243 19.75 -14.31 8.65
C ALA A 243 18.42 -13.66 9.07
N ILE A 244 18.53 -12.54 9.79
CA ILE A 244 17.38 -11.76 10.20
C ILE A 244 16.90 -10.90 9.02
N VAL A 245 15.60 -10.93 8.75
CA VAL A 245 14.95 -10.13 7.71
C VAL A 245 14.74 -8.71 8.22
N ASP A 246 15.82 -7.93 8.20
CA ASP A 246 15.84 -6.52 8.56
C ASP A 246 15.49 -5.61 7.37
N ALA A 247 15.50 -4.29 7.61
CA ALA A 247 15.23 -3.29 6.58
C ALA A 247 16.13 -3.40 5.34
N LYS A 248 17.41 -3.80 5.53
CA LYS A 248 18.37 -3.95 4.41
C LYS A 248 18.05 -5.22 3.63
N TYR A 249 17.71 -6.31 4.33
CA TYR A 249 17.31 -7.57 3.74
C TYR A 249 16.06 -7.40 2.88
N LYS A 250 15.02 -6.70 3.36
CA LYS A 250 13.80 -6.41 2.57
C LYS A 250 14.14 -5.67 1.28
N ALA A 251 14.96 -4.62 1.35
CA ALA A 251 15.38 -3.86 0.17
C ALA A 251 16.20 -4.70 -0.82
N GLN A 252 17.09 -5.57 -0.32
CA GLN A 252 17.86 -6.48 -1.17
C GLN A 252 16.99 -7.57 -1.81
N THR A 253 15.96 -8.02 -1.10
CA THR A 253 14.99 -9.00 -1.61
C THR A 253 14.28 -8.46 -2.84
N LEU A 254 13.85 -7.19 -2.81
CA LEU A 254 13.24 -6.54 -3.97
C LEU A 254 14.16 -6.58 -5.20
N VAL A 255 15.42 -6.18 -5.03
CA VAL A 255 16.40 -6.13 -6.12
C VAL A 255 16.65 -7.53 -6.69
N LYS A 256 16.90 -8.52 -5.82
CA LYS A 256 17.14 -9.91 -6.24
C LYS A 256 15.95 -10.52 -6.98
N LEU A 257 14.73 -10.26 -6.51
CA LEU A 257 13.53 -10.76 -7.18
C LEU A 257 13.32 -10.06 -8.53
N ALA A 258 13.50 -8.75 -8.59
CA ALA A 258 13.42 -7.99 -9.84
C ALA A 258 14.42 -8.53 -10.89
N GLU A 259 15.68 -8.72 -10.50
CA GLU A 259 16.71 -9.33 -11.36
C GLU A 259 16.34 -10.74 -11.80
N LYS A 260 15.94 -11.61 -10.86
CA LYS A 260 15.56 -13.02 -11.15
C LYS A 260 14.38 -13.11 -12.13
N LEU A 261 13.45 -12.17 -12.06
CA LEU A 261 12.23 -12.15 -12.88
C LEU A 261 12.38 -11.28 -14.14
N ASN A 262 13.57 -10.71 -14.39
CA ASN A 262 13.82 -9.76 -15.48
C ASN A 262 12.87 -8.54 -15.47
N ILE A 263 12.52 -8.05 -14.28
CA ILE A 263 11.68 -6.85 -14.11
C ILE A 263 12.58 -5.64 -13.86
N PRO A 264 12.48 -4.56 -14.65
CA PRO A 264 13.24 -3.34 -14.41
C PRO A 264 12.82 -2.69 -13.09
N MET A 265 13.76 -2.05 -12.38
CA MET A 265 13.47 -1.44 -11.07
C MET A 265 12.34 -0.40 -11.13
N GLU A 266 12.15 0.28 -12.26
CA GLU A 266 11.05 1.21 -12.50
C GLU A 266 9.66 0.55 -12.57
N GLN A 267 9.59 -0.78 -12.73
CA GLN A 267 8.35 -1.58 -12.65
C GLN A 267 8.22 -2.32 -11.31
N THR A 268 8.95 -1.90 -10.28
CA THR A 268 8.84 -2.44 -8.92
C THR A 268 7.98 -1.54 -8.04
N VAL A 269 7.09 -2.16 -7.27
CA VAL A 269 6.29 -1.52 -6.23
C VAL A 269 6.64 -2.16 -4.90
N ALA A 270 6.79 -1.33 -3.86
CA ALA A 270 6.91 -1.80 -2.49
C ALA A 270 5.85 -1.15 -1.61
N ILE A 271 5.21 -1.93 -0.74
CA ILE A 271 4.27 -1.42 0.27
C ILE A 271 4.68 -1.85 1.69
N GLY A 272 4.46 -0.98 2.67
CA GLY A 272 4.71 -1.23 4.08
C GLY A 272 4.22 -0.08 4.96
N ASP A 273 4.05 -0.35 6.24
CA ASP A 273 3.52 0.60 7.23
C ASP A 273 4.63 1.14 8.16
N GLY A 274 5.74 0.41 8.26
CA GLY A 274 6.72 0.55 9.33
C GLY A 274 8.01 1.29 8.93
N ALA A 275 8.76 1.71 9.96
CA ALA A 275 10.07 2.35 9.75
C ALA A 275 11.13 1.38 9.18
N ASN A 276 10.98 0.09 9.47
CA ASN A 276 11.74 -1.03 8.90
C ASN A 276 11.55 -1.14 7.37
N ASP A 277 10.44 -0.67 6.80
CA ASP A 277 10.19 -0.75 5.36
C ASP A 277 10.78 0.40 4.56
N LEU A 278 11.14 1.52 5.20
CA LEU A 278 11.59 2.73 4.52
C LEU A 278 12.74 2.49 3.53
N LYS A 279 13.64 1.55 3.82
CA LYS A 279 14.73 1.19 2.89
C LYS A 279 14.19 0.50 1.63
N MET A 280 13.25 -0.43 1.79
CA MET A 280 12.58 -1.12 0.69
C MET A 280 11.72 -0.16 -0.13
N LEU A 281 10.91 0.68 0.53
CA LEU A 281 10.07 1.69 -0.12
C LEU A 281 10.90 2.68 -0.95
N ARG A 282 12.05 3.12 -0.44
CA ARG A 282 12.96 4.02 -1.18
C ARG A 282 13.66 3.34 -2.35
N LYS A 283 13.86 2.03 -2.28
CA LYS A 283 14.57 1.25 -3.31
C LYS A 283 13.67 0.91 -4.49
N ALA A 284 12.37 0.76 -4.26
CA ALA A 284 11.38 0.48 -5.30
C ALA A 284 11.22 1.65 -6.29
N GLY A 285 10.77 1.33 -7.50
CA GLY A 285 10.33 2.32 -8.48
C GLY A 285 9.18 3.17 -7.93
N LEU A 286 8.27 2.51 -7.21
CA LEU A 286 7.21 3.15 -6.43
C LEU A 286 7.12 2.54 -5.02
N GLY A 287 7.51 3.32 -4.00
CA GLY A 287 7.29 2.97 -2.60
C GLY A 287 6.02 3.64 -2.06
N ILE A 288 5.12 2.84 -1.48
CA ILE A 288 3.84 3.27 -0.91
C ILE A 288 3.84 3.00 0.59
N ALA A 289 3.67 4.05 1.39
CA ALA A 289 3.34 3.91 2.80
C ALA A 289 1.85 3.55 2.93
N TYR A 290 1.53 2.39 3.47
CA TYR A 290 0.15 1.92 3.61
C TYR A 290 -0.24 1.92 5.09
N HIS A 291 -1.31 2.64 5.44
CA HIS A 291 -1.83 2.78 6.82
C HIS A 291 -0.71 3.06 7.84
N ALA A 292 0.31 3.79 7.38
CA ALA A 292 1.61 3.84 8.02
C ALA A 292 1.64 4.80 9.22
N LYS A 293 2.66 4.64 10.07
CA LYS A 293 2.90 5.60 11.16
C LYS A 293 3.25 6.99 10.59
N PRO A 294 2.96 8.12 11.28
CA PRO A 294 3.23 9.47 10.76
C PRO A 294 4.68 9.71 10.31
N LYS A 295 5.66 9.12 11.02
CA LYS A 295 7.09 9.19 10.66
C LYS A 295 7.40 8.54 9.30
N VAL A 296 6.63 7.52 8.91
CA VAL A 296 6.79 6.80 7.65
C VAL A 296 6.13 7.58 6.52
N PHE A 297 4.91 8.09 6.72
CA PHE A 297 4.25 8.99 5.76
C PHE A 297 5.09 10.23 5.43
N ALA A 298 5.76 10.82 6.43
CA ALA A 298 6.64 11.97 6.21
C ALA A 298 7.86 11.66 5.31
N ARG A 299 8.22 10.38 5.15
CA ARG A 299 9.41 9.93 4.41
C ARG A 299 9.08 9.18 3.12
N ALA A 300 7.83 8.79 2.92
CA ALA A 300 7.33 8.18 1.70
C ALA A 300 6.79 9.23 0.73
N LYS A 301 6.95 9.00 -0.58
CA LYS A 301 6.41 9.91 -1.61
C LYS A 301 4.92 9.72 -1.83
N VAL A 302 4.47 8.47 -1.70
CA VAL A 302 3.08 8.05 -1.87
C VAL A 302 2.61 7.41 -0.58
N GLY A 303 1.41 7.77 -0.15
CA GLY A 303 0.75 7.22 1.02
C GLY A 303 -0.68 6.85 0.70
N ILE A 304 -1.14 5.75 1.29
CA ILE A 304 -2.54 5.34 1.31
C ILE A 304 -2.95 5.32 2.78
N LYS A 305 -3.90 6.18 3.15
CA LYS A 305 -4.35 6.38 4.53
C LYS A 305 -5.74 5.83 4.78
N HIS A 306 -6.66 5.93 3.82
CA HIS A 306 -8.07 5.57 4.03
C HIS A 306 -8.50 4.33 3.23
N ALA A 307 -8.07 4.22 1.98
CA ALA A 307 -8.35 3.08 1.15
C ALA A 307 -7.72 1.81 1.74
N ASP A 308 -8.38 0.68 1.50
CA ASP A 308 -7.78 -0.63 1.70
C ASP A 308 -6.70 -0.92 0.63
N LEU A 309 -6.21 -2.15 0.55
CA LEU A 309 -5.14 -2.50 -0.40
C LEU A 309 -5.51 -2.29 -1.87
N MET A 310 -6.79 -2.17 -2.23
CA MET A 310 -7.17 -1.77 -3.58
C MET A 310 -6.76 -0.34 -3.93
N GLY A 311 -6.44 0.49 -2.94
CA GLY A 311 -5.79 1.78 -3.13
C GLY A 311 -4.50 1.67 -3.94
N VAL A 312 -3.74 0.57 -3.81
CA VAL A 312 -2.53 0.32 -4.64
C VAL A 312 -2.89 0.28 -6.12
N LEU A 313 -3.99 -0.40 -6.48
CA LEU A 313 -4.46 -0.45 -7.85
C LEU A 313 -5.01 0.91 -8.33
N CYS A 314 -5.63 1.69 -7.44
CA CYS A 314 -6.02 3.08 -7.73
C CYS A 314 -4.81 3.93 -8.11
N VAL A 315 -3.72 3.85 -7.33
CA VAL A 315 -2.46 4.55 -7.62
C VAL A 315 -1.87 4.09 -8.97
N LEU A 316 -1.74 2.78 -9.19
CA LEU A 316 -1.17 2.23 -10.43
C LEU A 316 -2.04 2.55 -11.66
N SER A 317 -3.36 2.66 -11.48
CA SER A 317 -4.27 3.03 -12.56
C SER A 317 -4.06 4.46 -13.05
N GLY A 318 -3.44 5.34 -12.27
CA GLY A 318 -3.07 6.69 -12.72
C GLY A 318 -2.06 6.71 -13.87
N GLY A 319 -1.30 5.62 -14.05
CA GLY A 319 -0.41 5.42 -15.20
C GLY A 319 -1.11 4.84 -16.43
N LEU A 320 -2.38 4.45 -16.33
CA LEU A 320 -3.18 4.11 -17.51
C LEU A 320 -3.50 5.41 -18.24
N LYS A 321 -2.82 5.60 -19.37
CA LYS A 321 -3.30 6.56 -20.34
C LYS A 321 -4.68 6.09 -20.79
N HIS A 322 -5.72 6.84 -20.49
CA HIS A 322 -7.04 6.67 -21.12
C HIS A 322 -6.98 7.13 -22.59
N GLU A 323 -6.00 6.63 -23.34
CA GLU A 323 -5.70 6.97 -24.74
C GLU A 323 -6.36 6.00 -25.73
N GLU A 324 -7.21 5.07 -25.28
CA GLU A 324 -8.05 4.29 -26.20
C GLU A 324 -9.44 4.93 -26.28
N ARG A 325 -9.58 5.88 -27.20
CA ARG A 325 -10.83 6.17 -27.91
C ARG A 325 -10.66 5.74 -29.36
#